data_AF-A0A7C1K9Y8-F1
#
_entry.id   AF-A0A7C1K9Y8-F1
#
_cell.length_a   1.000
_cell.length_b   1.000
_cell.length_c   1.000
_cell.angle_alpha   90.00
_cell.angle_beta   90.00
_cell.angle_gamma   90.00
#
_symmetry.space_group_name_H-M   'P 1'
#
loop_
_entity.id
_entity.type
_entity.pdbx_description
1 polymer ?
#
loop_
_entity_poly.entity_id
_entity_poly.type
_entity_poly.pdbx_seq_one_letter_code
_entity_poly.pdbx_strand_id
1 'polypeptide(L)'
;MRRRYLVLLLLIYCLLLPAAAAAEPENKQKEKPPEPPPVTRHIFVVVIDGLQAGVLGSGRAPHIEGLAAAGVAVKQVEGVKPPTLAAAVASILTGTDPVTHRCVRGPEVPRVPTLQALMEKQGIATAFYDATGTLKGLTRGVSLPHAGQGSDEDTLEAFLEVMRNRQPYFSVLVLRGPREAFDKEGSEGKGYLAAVTKADEVVGRLFRFLYHQGTFEQSTFVIAGTAGNPILILKGLPFKAGALLPPATLVDAGPTLGYVTGVDLDKRTGLVLWNALATGPYHSELYLLEARVKDLSEAYLEAKQEIGALREERRLVEEEKARVANEKEASRRVVAERDARIRTLLWRIRALEAGLVLAVFLFGLGYIVEYRLLKKRFLLF
;
A
#
# COMPACT_ATOMS: atom_id res chain seq x y z
N MET A 1 49.71 -29.49 -88.67
CA MET A 1 49.83 -29.04 -87.26
C MET A 1 49.19 -27.67 -86.96
N ARG A 2 49.08 -26.72 -87.90
CA ARG A 2 48.51 -25.37 -87.65
C ARG A 2 47.02 -25.30 -87.24
N ARG A 3 46.18 -26.29 -87.58
CA ARG A 3 44.74 -26.28 -87.23
C ARG A 3 44.43 -26.61 -85.77
N ARG A 4 45.32 -27.34 -85.06
CA ARG A 4 45.11 -27.73 -83.67
C ARG A 4 45.44 -26.59 -82.69
N TYR A 5 46.40 -25.75 -83.04
CA TYR A 5 46.74 -24.56 -82.24
C TYR A 5 45.67 -23.47 -82.32
N LEU A 6 44.94 -23.36 -83.45
CA LEU A 6 43.87 -22.37 -83.60
C LEU A 6 42.68 -22.65 -82.68
N VAL A 7 42.33 -23.95 -82.49
CA VAL A 7 41.24 -24.35 -81.59
C VAL A 7 41.63 -24.14 -80.13
N LEU A 8 42.88 -24.38 -79.77
CA LEU A 8 43.38 -24.18 -78.40
C LEU A 8 43.43 -22.68 -78.03
N LEU A 9 43.79 -21.81 -78.98
CA LEU A 9 43.81 -20.36 -78.78
C LEU A 9 42.40 -19.77 -78.62
N LEU A 10 41.40 -20.31 -79.31
CA LEU A 10 40.01 -19.89 -79.20
C LEU A 10 39.38 -20.30 -77.86
N LEU A 11 39.80 -21.45 -77.31
CA LEU A 11 39.30 -21.96 -76.03
C LEU A 11 39.90 -21.19 -74.83
N ILE A 12 41.14 -20.73 -74.95
CA ILE A 12 41.78 -19.84 -73.95
C ILE A 12 41.15 -18.44 -73.99
N TYR A 13 40.74 -17.95 -75.17
CA TYR A 13 40.06 -16.66 -75.30
C TYR A 13 38.66 -16.65 -74.64
N CYS A 14 37.94 -17.78 -74.67
CA CYS A 14 36.66 -17.92 -73.96
C CYS A 14 36.79 -18.02 -72.43
N LEU A 15 37.94 -18.47 -71.91
CA LEU A 15 38.20 -18.56 -70.46
C LEU A 15 38.72 -17.26 -69.84
N LEU A 16 39.19 -16.32 -70.66
CA LEU A 16 39.71 -15.01 -70.21
C LEU A 16 38.70 -13.87 -70.36
N LEU A 17 37.46 -14.15 -70.77
CA LEU A 17 36.37 -13.18 -70.68
C LEU A 17 35.90 -13.14 -69.22
N PRO A 18 36.22 -12.09 -68.44
CA PRO A 18 35.56 -11.90 -67.17
C PRO A 18 34.08 -11.81 -67.47
N ALA A 19 33.30 -12.70 -66.88
CA ALA A 19 31.87 -12.48 -66.73
C ALA A 19 31.73 -11.21 -65.90
N ALA A 20 31.70 -10.06 -66.58
CA ALA A 20 31.07 -8.85 -66.09
C ALA A 20 29.57 -9.16 -66.02
N ALA A 21 29.20 -10.04 -65.09
CA ALA A 21 27.92 -10.01 -64.45
C ALA A 21 27.85 -8.60 -63.87
N ALA A 22 27.17 -7.71 -64.60
CA ALA A 22 26.71 -6.47 -64.07
C ALA A 22 25.87 -6.82 -62.85
N ALA A 23 26.51 -6.77 -61.68
CA ALA A 23 25.80 -6.72 -60.42
C ALA A 23 24.86 -5.52 -60.55
N GLU A 24 23.56 -5.80 -60.63
CA GLU A 24 22.55 -4.78 -60.48
C GLU A 24 22.93 -3.95 -59.25
N PRO A 25 22.94 -2.61 -59.35
CA PRO A 25 23.26 -1.77 -58.22
C PRO A 25 22.33 -2.17 -57.09
N GLU A 26 22.96 -2.64 -56.00
CA GLU A 26 22.37 -3.03 -54.74
C GLU A 26 21.17 -2.12 -54.47
N ASN A 27 19.99 -2.72 -54.63
CA ASN A 27 18.70 -2.08 -54.50
C ASN A 27 18.76 -1.27 -53.21
N LYS A 28 18.85 0.07 -53.35
CA LYS A 28 18.78 1.02 -52.24
C LYS A 28 17.56 0.60 -51.46
N GLN A 29 17.77 -0.12 -50.36
CA GLN A 29 16.72 -0.41 -49.40
C GLN A 29 16.12 0.95 -49.13
N LYS A 30 14.88 1.14 -49.59
CA LYS A 30 14.06 2.27 -49.17
C LYS A 30 14.09 2.18 -47.66
N GLU A 31 14.92 3.00 -47.03
CA GLU A 31 14.94 3.18 -45.59
C GLU A 31 13.49 3.44 -45.24
N LYS A 32 12.87 2.44 -44.61
CA LYS A 32 11.50 2.53 -44.16
C LYS A 32 11.47 3.78 -43.27
N PRO A 33 10.61 4.77 -43.56
CA PRO A 33 10.59 6.00 -42.78
C PRO A 33 10.52 5.62 -41.30
N PRO A 34 11.32 6.27 -40.44
CA PRO A 34 11.45 5.88 -39.04
C PRO A 34 10.05 5.77 -38.44
N GLU A 35 9.72 4.57 -37.94
CA GLU A 35 8.40 4.33 -37.36
C GLU A 35 8.20 5.32 -36.20
N PRO A 36 7.03 5.95 -36.09
CA PRO A 36 6.76 6.91 -35.04
C PRO A 36 7.02 6.24 -33.68
N PRO A 37 7.53 6.99 -32.70
CA PRO A 37 7.86 6.43 -31.39
C PRO A 37 6.62 5.74 -30.79
N PRO A 38 6.80 4.58 -30.14
CA PRO A 38 5.69 3.84 -29.56
C PRO A 38 5.00 4.70 -28.50
N VAL A 39 3.66 4.75 -28.54
CA VAL A 39 2.83 5.53 -27.62
C VAL A 39 2.03 4.61 -26.71
N THR A 40 1.95 4.95 -25.43
CA THR A 40 1.08 4.26 -24.46
C THR A 40 -0.39 4.52 -24.82
N ARG A 41 -1.16 3.46 -25.06
CA ARG A 41 -2.60 3.52 -25.35
C ARG A 41 -3.45 3.40 -24.10
N HIS A 42 -3.02 2.57 -23.16
CA HIS A 42 -3.78 2.29 -21.94
C HIS A 42 -2.87 2.21 -20.72
N ILE A 43 -3.40 2.61 -19.57
CA ILE A 43 -2.78 2.46 -18.26
C ILE A 43 -3.77 1.71 -17.37
N PHE A 44 -3.34 0.57 -16.84
CA PHE A 44 -4.10 -0.29 -15.97
C PHE A 44 -3.47 -0.31 -14.58
N VAL A 45 -4.23 0.09 -13.57
CA VAL A 45 -3.89 -0.14 -12.17
C VAL A 45 -4.72 -1.31 -11.67
N VAL A 46 -4.08 -2.47 -11.50
CA VAL A 46 -4.72 -3.70 -11.02
C VAL A 46 -4.34 -3.91 -9.57
N VAL A 47 -5.31 -3.75 -8.67
CA VAL A 47 -5.13 -3.95 -7.23
C VAL A 47 -5.75 -5.29 -6.85
N ILE A 48 -4.97 -6.15 -6.21
CA ILE A 48 -5.38 -7.50 -5.81
C ILE A 48 -5.31 -7.60 -4.29
N ASP A 49 -6.47 -7.59 -3.62
CA ASP A 49 -6.51 -7.50 -2.16
C ASP A 49 -5.89 -8.75 -1.51
N GLY A 50 -4.93 -8.54 -0.60
CA GLY A 50 -4.23 -9.61 0.12
C GLY A 50 -3.10 -10.29 -0.66
N LEU A 51 -2.79 -9.89 -1.89
CA LEU A 51 -1.67 -10.45 -2.65
C LEU A 51 -0.32 -10.08 -1.98
N GLN A 52 0.48 -11.10 -1.66
CA GLN A 52 1.76 -10.96 -0.96
C GLN A 52 2.94 -11.09 -1.93
N ALA A 53 4.04 -10.42 -1.66
CA ALA A 53 5.28 -10.52 -2.44
C ALA A 53 5.87 -11.95 -2.46
N GLY A 54 5.63 -12.76 -1.42
CA GLY A 54 6.10 -14.15 -1.34
C GLY A 54 5.49 -15.09 -2.39
N VAL A 55 4.46 -14.65 -3.11
CA VAL A 55 3.90 -15.39 -4.25
C VAL A 55 4.87 -15.39 -5.43
N LEU A 56 5.70 -14.37 -5.59
CA LEU A 56 6.66 -14.31 -6.70
C LEU A 56 7.73 -15.41 -6.57
N GLY A 57 7.86 -16.23 -7.60
CA GLY A 57 8.81 -17.35 -7.65
C GLY A 57 8.25 -18.65 -7.05
N SER A 58 6.99 -18.65 -6.61
CA SER A 58 6.29 -19.86 -6.15
C SER A 58 5.73 -20.71 -7.29
N GLY A 59 5.61 -20.13 -8.50
CA GLY A 59 4.98 -20.76 -9.66
C GLY A 59 3.45 -20.82 -9.57
N ARG A 60 2.85 -20.16 -8.58
CA ARG A 60 1.39 -20.12 -8.37
C ARG A 60 0.68 -19.02 -9.12
N ALA A 61 1.43 -18.01 -9.58
CA ALA A 61 0.91 -16.86 -10.31
C ALA A 61 1.75 -16.59 -11.57
N PRO A 62 1.78 -17.51 -12.55
CA PRO A 62 2.66 -17.41 -13.73
C PRO A 62 2.42 -16.15 -14.57
N HIS A 63 1.21 -15.61 -14.63
CA HIS A 63 0.93 -14.40 -15.41
C HIS A 63 1.49 -13.14 -14.73
N ILE A 64 1.28 -13.01 -13.41
CA ILE A 64 1.83 -11.91 -12.60
C ILE A 64 3.35 -12.02 -12.53
N GLU A 65 3.90 -13.22 -12.35
CA GLU A 65 5.36 -13.47 -12.38
C GLU A 65 5.97 -13.12 -13.74
N GLY A 66 5.31 -13.50 -14.84
CA GLY A 66 5.74 -13.13 -16.19
C GLY A 66 5.76 -11.61 -16.38
N LEU A 67 4.78 -10.89 -15.84
CA LEU A 67 4.76 -9.42 -15.87
C LEU A 67 5.90 -8.83 -15.03
N ALA A 68 6.15 -9.37 -13.83
CA ALA A 68 7.25 -8.95 -12.96
C ALA A 68 8.62 -9.15 -13.62
N ALA A 69 8.81 -10.29 -14.30
CA ALA A 69 10.05 -10.61 -15.00
C ALA A 69 10.25 -9.73 -16.26
N ALA A 70 9.18 -9.38 -16.97
CA ALA A 70 9.24 -8.52 -18.15
C ALA A 70 9.35 -7.02 -17.81
N GLY A 71 8.85 -6.60 -16.65
CA GLY A 71 8.82 -5.21 -16.21
C GLY A 71 9.77 -4.94 -15.05
N VAL A 72 9.29 -4.12 -14.12
CA VAL A 72 9.96 -3.72 -12.90
C VAL A 72 9.22 -4.31 -11.72
N ALA A 73 9.92 -5.06 -10.87
CA ALA A 73 9.40 -5.52 -9.58
C ALA A 73 10.09 -4.77 -8.44
N VAL A 74 9.33 -4.45 -7.39
CA VAL A 74 9.92 -3.87 -6.17
C VAL A 74 10.23 -4.99 -5.18
N LYS A 75 11.48 -5.05 -4.69
CA LYS A 75 11.94 -6.13 -3.80
C LYS A 75 11.12 -6.24 -2.52
N GLN A 76 10.76 -5.11 -1.94
CA GLN A 76 9.96 -5.04 -0.72
C GLN A 76 9.10 -3.77 -0.78
N VAL A 77 7.82 -3.91 -0.51
CA VAL A 77 6.88 -2.79 -0.52
C VAL A 77 6.34 -2.60 0.88
N GLU A 78 6.52 -1.40 1.43
CA GLU A 78 5.78 -1.02 2.64
C GLU A 78 4.34 -0.69 2.27
N GLY A 79 3.40 -1.45 2.83
CA GLY A 79 1.97 -1.18 2.72
C GLY A 79 1.55 0.00 3.60
N VAL A 80 0.30 0.43 3.42
CA VAL A 80 -0.23 1.60 4.13
C VAL A 80 -0.78 1.24 5.52
N LYS A 81 -0.85 2.26 6.40
CA LYS A 81 -1.41 2.11 7.75
C LYS A 81 -2.66 3.00 7.89
N PRO A 82 -3.84 2.43 8.21
CA PRO A 82 -4.11 1.01 8.47
C PRO A 82 -4.17 0.15 7.19
N PRO A 83 -3.89 -1.17 7.27
CA PRO A 83 -3.76 -2.08 6.12
C PRO A 83 -5.13 -2.54 5.58
N THR A 84 -5.91 -1.58 5.11
CA THR A 84 -7.25 -1.79 4.52
C THR A 84 -7.20 -1.62 3.01
N LEU A 85 -8.10 -2.31 2.29
CA LEU A 85 -8.22 -2.18 0.84
C LEU A 85 -8.44 -0.72 0.41
N ALA A 86 -9.38 -0.03 1.06
CA ALA A 86 -9.71 1.35 0.74
C ALA A 86 -8.53 2.31 0.95
N ALA A 87 -7.78 2.14 2.04
CA ALA A 87 -6.56 2.90 2.28
C ALA A 87 -5.53 2.65 1.17
N ALA A 88 -5.26 1.38 0.84
CA ALA A 88 -4.26 1.02 -0.16
C ALA A 88 -4.58 1.58 -1.54
N VAL A 89 -5.82 1.39 -2.02
CA VAL A 89 -6.25 1.90 -3.33
C VAL A 89 -6.22 3.42 -3.36
N ALA A 90 -6.73 4.09 -2.31
CA ALA A 90 -6.71 5.54 -2.23
C ALA A 90 -5.28 6.09 -2.20
N SER A 91 -4.35 5.46 -1.48
CA SER A 91 -2.96 5.88 -1.45
C SER A 91 -2.27 5.73 -2.80
N ILE A 92 -2.49 4.63 -3.53
CA ILE A 92 -1.97 4.46 -4.89
C ILE A 92 -2.50 5.57 -5.81
N LEU A 93 -3.79 5.90 -5.73
CA LEU A 93 -4.42 6.85 -6.65
C LEU A 93 -4.19 8.31 -6.29
N THR A 94 -3.91 8.62 -5.03
CA THR A 94 -3.64 10.00 -4.58
C THR A 94 -2.16 10.29 -4.42
N GLY A 95 -1.32 9.25 -4.31
CA GLY A 95 0.08 9.39 -3.93
C GLY A 95 0.27 9.91 -2.51
N THR A 96 -0.70 9.66 -1.62
CA THR A 96 -0.65 10.14 -0.23
C THR A 96 -0.97 9.06 0.79
N ASP A 97 -0.52 9.26 2.04
CA ASP A 97 -0.86 8.38 3.15
C ASP A 97 -2.32 8.54 3.64
N PRO A 98 -2.88 7.52 4.31
CA PRO A 98 -4.26 7.54 4.83
C PRO A 98 -4.61 8.71 5.74
N VAL A 99 -3.64 9.24 6.47
CA VAL A 99 -3.80 10.45 7.31
C VAL A 99 -4.17 11.68 6.47
N THR A 100 -3.64 11.77 5.26
CA THR A 100 -3.82 12.91 4.34
C THR A 100 -5.10 12.79 3.54
N HIS A 101 -5.31 11.66 2.85
CA HIS A 101 -6.51 11.48 2.01
C HIS A 101 -7.78 11.09 2.80
N ARG A 102 -7.64 10.59 4.04
CA ARG A 102 -8.76 10.22 4.94
C ARG A 102 -9.73 9.18 4.38
N CYS A 103 -9.27 8.35 3.44
CA CYS A 103 -10.05 7.22 2.93
C CYS A 103 -9.49 5.94 3.56
N VAL A 104 -10.20 5.39 4.53
CA VAL A 104 -9.77 4.24 5.33
C VAL A 104 -10.78 3.09 5.24
N ARG A 105 -12.07 3.40 5.09
CA ARG A 105 -13.14 2.37 5.18
C ARG A 105 -13.86 2.08 3.88
N GLY A 106 -13.65 2.87 2.81
CA GLY A 106 -14.21 2.63 1.47
C GLY A 106 -15.27 3.61 0.97
N PRO A 107 -16.32 3.98 1.76
CA PRO A 107 -17.36 4.90 1.28
C PRO A 107 -16.91 6.37 1.28
N GLU A 108 -15.78 6.65 1.93
CA GLU A 108 -15.21 8.00 2.07
C GLU A 108 -14.64 8.48 0.74
N VAL A 109 -15.03 9.67 0.32
CA VAL A 109 -14.40 10.35 -0.82
C VAL A 109 -13.05 10.90 -0.33
N PRO A 110 -11.93 10.64 -1.04
CA PRO A 110 -10.64 11.21 -0.70
C PRO A 110 -10.68 12.73 -0.55
N ARG A 111 -10.03 13.26 0.48
CA ARG A 111 -9.93 14.71 0.71
C ARG A 111 -9.02 15.41 -0.30
N VAL A 112 -8.11 14.65 -0.91
CA VAL A 112 -7.22 15.11 -1.99
C VAL A 112 -7.69 14.48 -3.31
N PRO A 113 -7.50 15.17 -4.45
CA PRO A 113 -7.87 14.61 -5.74
C PRO A 113 -7.13 13.30 -6.04
N THR A 114 -7.84 12.32 -6.62
CA THR A 114 -7.22 11.14 -7.21
C THR A 114 -6.67 11.47 -8.59
N LEU A 115 -5.70 10.67 -9.07
CA LEU A 115 -5.17 10.75 -10.42
C LEU A 115 -6.29 10.72 -11.47
N GLN A 116 -7.27 9.85 -11.27
CA GLN A 116 -8.44 9.75 -12.14
C GLN A 116 -9.26 11.04 -12.18
N ALA A 117 -9.57 11.62 -11.01
CA ALA A 117 -10.32 12.86 -10.94
C ALA A 117 -9.57 14.04 -11.61
N LEU A 118 -8.24 14.03 -11.56
CA LEU A 118 -7.41 15.02 -12.25
C LEU A 118 -7.38 14.81 -13.77
N MET A 119 -7.31 13.56 -14.23
CA MET A 119 -7.38 13.20 -15.65
C MET A 119 -8.75 13.55 -16.26
N GLU A 120 -9.83 13.29 -15.54
CA GLU A 120 -11.20 13.64 -15.96
C GLU A 120 -11.37 15.16 -16.08
N LYS A 121 -10.76 15.95 -15.19
CA LYS A 121 -10.72 17.42 -15.34
C LYS A 121 -9.99 17.88 -16.59
N GLN A 122 -9.06 17.09 -17.12
CA GLN A 122 -8.36 17.35 -18.38
C GLN A 122 -9.12 16.76 -19.60
N GLY A 123 -10.31 16.20 -19.41
CA GLY A 123 -11.12 15.60 -20.47
C GLY A 123 -10.68 14.18 -20.87
N ILE A 124 -9.84 13.53 -20.07
CA ILE A 124 -9.39 12.16 -20.32
C ILE A 124 -10.33 11.21 -19.58
N ALA A 125 -11.08 10.40 -20.36
CA ALA A 125 -12.01 9.42 -19.80
C ALA A 125 -11.28 8.32 -19.04
N THR A 126 -11.75 8.04 -17.82
CA THR A 126 -11.21 7.02 -16.93
C THR A 126 -12.26 5.98 -16.53
N ALA A 127 -11.79 4.81 -16.13
CA ALA A 127 -12.63 3.71 -15.64
C ALA A 127 -12.19 3.25 -14.25
N PHE A 128 -13.15 2.85 -13.42
CA PHE A 128 -12.89 2.28 -12.09
C PHE A 128 -13.85 1.13 -11.82
N TYR A 129 -13.29 -0.06 -11.64
CA TYR A 129 -14.03 -1.31 -11.47
C TYR A 129 -13.64 -1.94 -10.14
N ASP A 130 -14.63 -2.11 -9.27
CA ASP A 130 -14.47 -2.68 -7.93
C ASP A 130 -15.30 -3.94 -7.77
N ALA A 131 -14.62 -5.09 -7.63
CA ALA A 131 -15.24 -6.38 -7.37
C ALA A 131 -15.76 -6.54 -5.92
N THR A 132 -15.30 -5.68 -5.01
CA THR A 132 -15.69 -5.74 -3.60
C THR A 132 -17.00 -5.00 -3.32
N GLY A 133 -17.31 -4.00 -4.14
CA GLY A 133 -18.45 -3.08 -3.97
C GLY A 133 -18.32 -2.12 -2.78
N THR A 134 -17.14 -2.05 -2.16
CA THR A 134 -16.90 -1.26 -0.94
C THR A 134 -16.30 0.13 -1.22
N LEU A 135 -15.72 0.35 -2.41
CA LEU A 135 -14.94 1.53 -2.76
C LEU A 135 -15.75 2.65 -3.43
N LYS A 136 -17.00 2.83 -3.02
CA LYS A 136 -17.92 3.81 -3.62
C LYS A 136 -17.43 5.26 -3.55
N GLY A 137 -16.59 5.59 -2.57
CA GLY A 137 -16.00 6.93 -2.47
C GLY A 137 -14.99 7.22 -3.58
N LEU A 138 -14.30 6.19 -4.07
CA LEU A 138 -13.23 6.27 -5.07
C LEU A 138 -13.75 6.25 -6.52
N THR A 139 -14.98 5.79 -6.73
CA THR A 139 -15.63 5.83 -8.05
C THR A 139 -16.19 7.22 -8.39
N ARG A 140 -16.19 8.16 -7.44
CA ARG A 140 -16.80 9.49 -7.63
C ARG A 140 -15.92 10.36 -8.54
N GLY A 141 -16.53 10.85 -9.62
CA GLY A 141 -15.84 11.70 -10.61
C GLY A 141 -15.13 10.93 -11.71
N VAL A 142 -15.36 9.62 -11.81
CA VAL A 142 -14.91 8.74 -12.89
C VAL A 142 -16.01 8.62 -13.94
N SER A 143 -15.66 8.69 -15.23
CA SER A 143 -16.61 8.59 -16.35
C SER A 143 -17.28 7.22 -16.45
N LEU A 144 -16.53 6.15 -16.15
CA LEU A 144 -16.99 4.76 -16.30
C LEU A 144 -16.81 3.98 -14.98
N PRO A 145 -17.67 4.23 -13.97
CA PRO A 145 -17.61 3.54 -12.69
C PRO A 145 -18.40 2.23 -12.71
N HIS A 146 -17.84 1.20 -12.07
CA HIS A 146 -18.53 -0.04 -11.76
C HIS A 146 -18.22 -0.44 -10.31
N ALA A 147 -19.24 -0.44 -9.47
CA ALA A 147 -19.15 -0.92 -8.09
C ALA A 147 -20.01 -2.19 -7.97
N GLY A 148 -19.42 -3.33 -8.34
CA GLY A 148 -20.11 -4.61 -8.37
C GLY A 148 -20.04 -5.32 -7.01
N GLN A 149 -21.13 -6.01 -6.63
CA GLN A 149 -21.09 -7.04 -5.58
C GLN A 149 -20.96 -8.43 -6.22
N GLY A 150 -20.01 -8.56 -7.14
CA GLY A 150 -19.83 -9.76 -7.97
C GLY A 150 -18.59 -10.56 -7.61
N SER A 151 -18.32 -11.60 -8.39
CA SER A 151 -17.01 -12.27 -8.39
C SER A 151 -15.95 -11.42 -9.10
N ASP A 152 -14.67 -11.78 -8.91
CA ASP A 152 -13.56 -11.16 -9.65
C ASP A 152 -13.75 -11.38 -11.16
N GLU A 153 -14.30 -12.52 -11.56
CA GLU A 153 -14.62 -12.86 -12.95
C GLU A 153 -15.73 -11.99 -13.55
N ASP A 154 -16.83 -11.77 -12.82
CA ASP A 154 -17.94 -10.93 -13.30
C ASP A 154 -17.49 -9.48 -13.50
N THR A 155 -16.66 -9.00 -12.56
CA THR A 155 -16.09 -7.66 -12.62
C THR A 155 -15.14 -7.52 -13.81
N LEU A 156 -14.33 -8.54 -14.07
CA LEU A 156 -13.48 -8.59 -15.26
C LEU A 156 -14.32 -8.58 -16.54
N GLU A 157 -15.41 -9.35 -16.65
CA GLU A 157 -16.25 -9.33 -17.85
C GLU A 157 -16.82 -7.94 -18.13
N ALA A 158 -17.37 -7.28 -17.11
CA ALA A 158 -17.89 -5.93 -17.22
C ALA A 158 -16.78 -4.93 -17.61
N PHE A 159 -15.55 -5.15 -17.13
CA PHE A 159 -14.39 -4.34 -17.50
C PHE A 159 -13.99 -4.56 -18.96
N LEU A 160 -13.92 -5.81 -19.41
CA LEU A 160 -13.59 -6.17 -20.79
C LEU A 160 -14.63 -5.63 -21.77
N GLU A 161 -15.91 -5.59 -21.41
CA GLU A 161 -16.95 -4.97 -22.23
C GLU A 161 -16.70 -3.47 -22.45
N VAL A 162 -16.35 -2.74 -21.40
CA VAL A 162 -15.99 -1.32 -21.52
C VAL A 162 -14.70 -1.11 -22.30
N MET A 163 -13.71 -2.00 -22.16
CA MET A 163 -12.52 -1.96 -22.99
C MET A 163 -12.81 -2.23 -24.48
N ARG A 164 -13.82 -3.03 -24.83
CA ARG A 164 -14.24 -3.23 -26.23
C ARG A 164 -14.93 -1.98 -26.80
N ASN A 165 -15.73 -1.30 -25.98
CA ASN A 165 -16.64 -0.26 -26.47
C ASN A 165 -16.12 1.17 -26.33
N ARG A 166 -15.34 1.45 -25.29
CA ARG A 166 -14.92 2.81 -24.89
C ARG A 166 -13.42 3.03 -24.87
N GLN A 167 -12.63 1.97 -24.67
CA GLN A 167 -11.16 2.04 -24.65
C GLN A 167 -10.59 3.19 -23.78
N PRO A 168 -10.97 3.28 -22.49
CA PRO A 168 -10.47 4.32 -21.60
C PRO A 168 -8.94 4.33 -21.53
N TYR A 169 -8.35 5.52 -21.42
CA TYR A 169 -6.90 5.68 -21.34
C TYR A 169 -6.36 5.21 -19.98
N PHE A 170 -7.07 5.52 -18.88
CA PHE A 170 -6.69 5.13 -17.53
C PHE A 170 -7.79 4.31 -16.86
N SER A 171 -7.44 3.11 -16.38
CA SER A 171 -8.37 2.15 -15.82
C SER A 171 -7.85 1.59 -14.50
N VAL A 172 -8.73 1.52 -13.51
CA VAL A 172 -8.47 0.87 -12.23
C VAL A 172 -9.34 -0.38 -12.13
N LEU A 173 -8.73 -1.52 -11.85
CA LEU A 173 -9.40 -2.79 -11.61
C LEU A 173 -9.02 -3.29 -10.22
N VAL A 174 -9.99 -3.36 -9.32
CA VAL A 174 -9.82 -3.84 -7.95
C VAL A 174 -10.47 -5.21 -7.82
N LEU A 175 -9.64 -6.22 -7.52
CA LEU A 175 -10.04 -7.61 -7.31
C LEU A 175 -10.08 -7.91 -5.81
N ARG A 176 -11.06 -8.73 -5.39
CA ARG A 176 -11.19 -9.24 -4.02
C ARG A 176 -9.99 -10.09 -3.62
N GLY A 177 -9.40 -10.80 -4.58
CA GLY A 177 -8.12 -11.48 -4.40
C GLY A 177 -8.11 -12.49 -3.25
N PRO A 178 -6.92 -12.85 -2.75
CA PRO A 178 -6.77 -13.86 -1.71
C PRO A 178 -6.94 -13.35 -0.26
N ARG A 179 -7.40 -12.10 -0.03
CA ARG A 179 -7.41 -11.48 1.31
C ARG A 179 -8.13 -12.30 2.37
N GLU A 180 -9.33 -12.79 2.07
CA GLU A 180 -10.12 -13.57 3.04
C GLU A 180 -9.40 -14.87 3.45
N ALA A 181 -8.73 -15.52 2.50
CA ALA A 181 -7.94 -16.72 2.77
C ALA A 181 -6.64 -16.38 3.53
N PHE A 182 -6.01 -15.25 3.21
CA PHE A 182 -4.83 -14.75 3.92
C PHE A 182 -5.13 -14.49 5.40
N ASP A 183 -6.24 -13.82 5.71
CA ASP A 183 -6.62 -13.51 7.10
C ASP A 183 -6.94 -14.78 7.92
N LYS A 184 -7.36 -15.87 7.27
CA LYS A 184 -7.68 -17.16 7.91
C LYS A 184 -6.48 -18.09 8.07
N GLU A 185 -5.66 -18.22 7.05
CA GLU A 185 -4.63 -19.27 6.96
C GLU A 185 -3.19 -18.73 6.86
N GLY A 186 -3.01 -17.42 6.63
CA GLY A 186 -1.71 -16.82 6.32
C GLY A 186 -1.25 -17.07 4.88
N SER A 187 -0.01 -16.65 4.56
CA SER A 187 0.55 -16.72 3.18
C SER A 187 0.88 -18.13 2.69
N GLU A 188 1.06 -19.09 3.59
CA GLU A 188 1.41 -20.47 3.25
C GLU A 188 0.18 -21.41 3.21
N GLY A 189 -1.01 -20.87 3.50
CA GLY A 189 -2.27 -21.61 3.52
C GLY A 189 -2.63 -22.17 2.15
N LYS A 190 -3.17 -23.40 2.11
CA LYS A 190 -3.62 -24.01 0.85
C LYS A 190 -4.74 -23.22 0.21
N GLY A 191 -5.67 -22.68 1.02
CA GLY A 191 -6.75 -21.82 0.54
C GLY A 191 -6.22 -20.50 -0.02
N TYR A 192 -5.19 -19.92 0.62
CA TYR A 192 -4.53 -18.72 0.12
C TYR A 192 -3.89 -18.95 -1.25
N LEU A 193 -3.09 -20.01 -1.40
CA LEU A 193 -2.42 -20.32 -2.66
C LEU A 193 -3.41 -20.63 -3.79
N ALA A 194 -4.53 -21.29 -3.50
CA ALA A 194 -5.59 -21.52 -4.48
C ALA A 194 -6.26 -20.20 -4.92
N ALA A 195 -6.52 -19.29 -3.97
CA ALA A 195 -7.09 -17.98 -4.28
C ALA A 195 -6.11 -17.09 -5.08
N VAL A 196 -4.81 -17.22 -4.82
CA VAL A 196 -3.75 -16.56 -5.61
C VAL A 196 -3.77 -17.05 -7.06
N THR A 197 -3.81 -18.36 -7.29
CA THR A 197 -3.89 -18.92 -8.66
C THR A 197 -5.15 -18.45 -9.37
N LYS A 198 -6.28 -18.39 -8.66
CA LYS A 198 -7.53 -17.85 -9.21
C LYS A 198 -7.41 -16.36 -9.62
N ALA A 199 -6.80 -15.54 -8.78
CA ALA A 199 -6.56 -14.12 -9.10
C ALA A 199 -5.60 -13.96 -10.30
N ASP A 200 -4.57 -14.81 -10.39
CA ASP A 200 -3.65 -14.84 -11.53
C ASP A 200 -4.36 -15.22 -12.84
N GLU A 201 -5.28 -16.19 -12.82
CA GLU A 201 -6.10 -16.55 -13.98
C GLU A 201 -6.93 -15.35 -14.48
N VAL A 202 -7.55 -14.59 -13.58
CA VAL A 202 -8.30 -13.36 -13.92
C VAL A 202 -7.37 -12.34 -14.61
N VAL A 203 -6.18 -12.11 -14.07
CA VAL A 203 -5.17 -11.23 -14.68
C VAL A 203 -4.73 -11.78 -16.06
N GLY A 204 -4.52 -13.08 -16.17
CA GLY A 204 -4.16 -13.75 -17.43
C GLY A 204 -5.20 -13.57 -18.53
N ARG A 205 -6.48 -13.58 -18.16
CA ARG A 205 -7.59 -13.30 -19.10
C ARG A 205 -7.56 -11.86 -19.61
N LEU A 206 -7.27 -10.89 -18.75
CA LEU A 206 -7.05 -9.49 -19.17
C LEU A 206 -5.88 -9.40 -20.16
N PHE A 207 -4.74 -10.03 -19.84
CA PHE A 207 -3.59 -10.02 -20.74
C PHE A 207 -3.89 -10.65 -22.09
N ARG A 208 -4.54 -11.82 -22.09
CA ARG A 208 -4.94 -12.51 -23.33
C ARG A 208 -5.84 -11.64 -24.20
N PHE A 209 -6.80 -10.93 -23.59
CA PHE A 209 -7.64 -9.98 -24.30
C PHE A 209 -6.81 -8.88 -24.99
N LEU A 210 -5.86 -8.27 -24.27
CA LEU A 210 -5.00 -7.22 -24.82
C LEU A 210 -4.00 -7.74 -25.88
N TYR A 211 -3.54 -8.98 -25.75
CA TYR A 211 -2.74 -9.64 -26.80
C TYR A 211 -3.54 -9.85 -28.07
N HIS A 212 -4.78 -10.33 -27.96
CA HIS A 212 -5.66 -10.50 -29.12
C HIS A 212 -6.00 -9.16 -29.81
N GLN A 213 -6.04 -8.06 -29.05
CA GLN A 213 -6.23 -6.73 -29.61
C GLN A 213 -4.93 -6.08 -30.13
N GLY A 214 -3.76 -6.70 -29.90
CA GLY A 214 -2.47 -6.13 -30.27
C GLY A 214 -2.09 -4.87 -29.49
N THR A 215 -2.71 -4.62 -28.34
CA THR A 215 -2.49 -3.41 -27.50
C THR A 215 -1.64 -3.68 -26.27
N PHE A 216 -1.31 -4.94 -25.98
CA PHE A 216 -0.55 -5.33 -24.77
C PHE A 216 0.81 -4.61 -24.62
N GLU A 217 1.58 -4.46 -25.71
CA GLU A 217 2.87 -3.76 -25.66
C GLU A 217 2.76 -2.23 -25.57
N GLN A 218 1.61 -1.69 -25.93
CA GLN A 218 1.27 -0.28 -25.77
C GLN A 218 0.50 -0.02 -24.48
N SER A 219 0.38 -1.02 -23.62
CA SER A 219 -0.32 -0.91 -22.34
C SER A 219 0.70 -0.85 -21.21
N THR A 220 0.43 0.07 -20.28
CA THR A 220 1.15 0.17 -19.01
C THR A 220 0.32 -0.50 -17.92
N PHE A 221 0.96 -1.29 -17.08
CA PHE A 221 0.37 -2.03 -15.98
C PHE A 221 1.06 -1.67 -14.68
N VAL A 222 0.25 -1.44 -13.65
CA VAL A 222 0.66 -1.38 -12.25
C VAL A 222 -0.10 -2.47 -11.53
N ILE A 223 0.59 -3.50 -11.05
CA ILE A 223 -0.02 -4.53 -10.21
C ILE A 223 0.40 -4.29 -8.76
N ALA A 224 -0.57 -4.22 -7.87
CA ALA A 224 -0.35 -3.92 -6.47
C ALA A 224 -1.11 -4.86 -5.52
N GLY A 225 -0.47 -5.25 -4.43
CA GLY A 225 -1.12 -5.81 -3.24
C GLY A 225 -1.50 -4.71 -2.24
N THR A 226 -2.25 -5.06 -1.19
CA THR A 226 -2.86 -4.08 -0.27
C THR A 226 -2.34 -4.14 1.17
N ALA A 227 -2.03 -5.33 1.68
CA ALA A 227 -1.76 -5.57 3.10
C ALA A 227 -0.62 -6.56 3.32
N GLY A 228 -0.11 -6.63 4.54
CA GLY A 228 1.02 -7.51 4.90
C GLY A 228 2.32 -7.02 4.27
N ASN A 229 2.94 -7.88 3.46
CA ASN A 229 4.07 -7.57 2.60
C ASN A 229 3.57 -7.53 1.14
N PRO A 230 2.92 -6.42 0.71
CA PRO A 230 2.32 -6.33 -0.60
C PRO A 230 3.37 -6.40 -1.71
N ILE A 231 2.89 -6.66 -2.92
CA ILE A 231 3.68 -6.60 -4.15
C ILE A 231 3.45 -5.28 -4.86
N LEU A 232 4.44 -4.80 -5.62
CA LEU A 232 4.30 -3.71 -6.59
C LEU A 232 5.11 -4.06 -7.84
N ILE A 233 4.42 -4.14 -8.98
CA ILE A 233 4.99 -4.40 -10.30
C ILE A 233 4.59 -3.27 -11.24
N LEU A 234 5.53 -2.78 -12.04
CA LEU A 234 5.32 -1.77 -13.07
C LEU A 234 5.80 -2.33 -14.41
N LYS A 235 4.96 -2.35 -15.45
CA LYS A 235 5.35 -2.75 -16.81
C LYS A 235 4.77 -1.79 -17.82
N GLY A 236 5.55 -1.35 -18.79
CA GLY A 236 5.08 -0.48 -19.86
C GLY A 236 6.23 0.26 -20.52
N LEU A 237 5.94 0.99 -21.61
CA LEU A 237 6.93 1.79 -22.33
C LEU A 237 7.75 2.75 -21.46
N PRO A 238 7.17 3.41 -20.43
CA PRO A 238 7.94 4.33 -19.57
C PRO A 238 8.91 3.64 -18.61
N PHE A 239 8.84 2.32 -18.45
CA PHE A 239 9.54 1.58 -17.40
C PHE A 239 10.64 0.67 -17.96
N LYS A 240 11.68 0.42 -17.16
CA LYS A 240 12.74 -0.54 -17.48
C LYS A 240 12.17 -1.96 -17.59
N ALA A 241 12.82 -2.79 -18.40
CA ALA A 241 12.49 -4.21 -18.48
C ALA A 241 13.42 -5.03 -17.56
N GLY A 242 12.87 -6.05 -16.91
CA GLY A 242 13.61 -7.02 -16.08
C GLY A 242 14.35 -6.45 -14.88
N ALA A 243 13.86 -5.36 -14.29
CA ALA A 243 14.55 -4.68 -13.18
C ALA A 243 13.95 -5.04 -11.82
N LEU A 244 14.81 -5.31 -10.82
CA LEU A 244 14.41 -5.45 -9.42
C LEU A 244 14.83 -4.20 -8.64
N LEU A 245 13.86 -3.45 -8.12
CA LEU A 245 14.11 -2.22 -7.39
C LEU A 245 14.39 -2.44 -5.90
N PRO A 246 15.11 -1.49 -5.26
CA PRO A 246 15.21 -1.44 -3.81
C PRO A 246 13.82 -1.24 -3.16
N PRO A 247 13.73 -1.37 -1.83
CA PRO A 247 12.47 -1.16 -1.11
C PRO A 247 11.81 0.19 -1.43
N ALA A 248 10.49 0.18 -1.55
CA ALA A 248 9.67 1.36 -1.80
C ALA A 248 8.37 1.28 -0.98
N THR A 249 7.57 2.35 -1.02
CA THR A 249 6.25 2.36 -0.39
C THR A 249 5.16 2.18 -1.45
N LEU A 250 4.00 1.69 -1.05
CA LEU A 250 2.85 1.59 -1.95
C LEU A 250 2.38 2.97 -2.45
N VAL A 251 2.62 4.01 -1.66
CA VAL A 251 2.26 5.41 -1.94
C VAL A 251 3.06 5.97 -3.13
N ASP A 252 4.28 5.47 -3.36
CA ASP A 252 5.18 5.89 -4.45
C ASP A 252 4.61 5.59 -5.84
N ALA A 253 3.65 4.66 -5.96
CA ALA A 253 2.98 4.35 -7.21
C ALA A 253 2.22 5.56 -7.79
N GLY A 254 1.58 6.36 -6.94
CA GLY A 254 0.78 7.52 -7.35
C GLY A 254 1.61 8.61 -8.05
N PRO A 255 2.66 9.15 -7.41
CA PRO A 255 3.56 10.14 -8.00
C PRO A 255 4.25 9.62 -9.25
N THR A 256 4.61 8.34 -9.27
CA THR A 256 5.21 7.69 -10.45
C THR A 256 4.24 7.70 -11.62
N LEU A 257 2.96 7.34 -11.39
CA LEU A 257 1.93 7.40 -12.43
C LEU A 257 1.59 8.85 -12.82
N GLY A 258 1.56 9.78 -11.88
CA GLY A 258 1.39 11.21 -12.15
C GLY A 258 2.48 11.73 -13.09
N TYR A 259 3.75 11.41 -12.80
CA TYR A 259 4.88 11.76 -13.68
C TYR A 259 4.73 11.17 -15.08
N VAL A 260 4.41 9.87 -15.18
CA VAL A 260 4.26 9.16 -16.46
C VAL A 260 3.07 9.69 -17.28
N THR A 261 2.00 10.12 -16.63
CA THR A 261 0.79 10.65 -17.29
C THR A 261 0.85 12.16 -17.53
N GLY A 262 1.84 12.87 -16.97
CA GLY A 262 1.89 14.33 -16.99
C GLY A 262 0.86 14.99 -16.07
N VAL A 263 0.33 14.27 -15.09
CA VAL A 263 -0.62 14.78 -14.10
C VAL A 263 0.10 15.07 -12.79
N ASP A 264 0.01 16.32 -12.34
CA ASP A 264 0.63 16.72 -11.07
C ASP A 264 -0.28 16.40 -9.87
N LEU A 265 0.33 15.87 -8.81
CA LEU A 265 -0.34 15.53 -7.56
C LEU A 265 0.13 16.52 -6.48
N ASP A 266 -0.60 17.64 -6.35
CA ASP A 266 -0.25 18.80 -5.50
C ASP A 266 0.16 18.46 -4.06
N LYS A 267 -0.36 17.38 -3.48
CA LYS A 267 -0.22 17.03 -2.06
C LYS A 267 0.38 15.65 -1.81
N ARG A 268 1.21 15.16 -2.73
CA ARG A 268 1.83 13.83 -2.62
C ARG A 268 2.77 13.71 -1.40
N THR A 269 2.74 12.56 -0.74
CA THR A 269 3.74 12.15 0.27
C THR A 269 4.67 11.06 -0.26
N GLY A 270 4.23 10.30 -1.26
CA GLY A 270 5.09 9.34 -1.96
C GLY A 270 6.13 10.01 -2.86
N LEU A 271 7.14 9.25 -3.22
CA LEU A 271 8.20 9.65 -4.14
C LEU A 271 8.00 9.03 -5.53
N VAL A 272 8.50 9.71 -6.56
CA VAL A 272 8.56 9.11 -7.89
C VAL A 272 9.63 8.01 -7.88
N LEU A 273 9.28 6.84 -8.41
CA LEU A 273 10.21 5.71 -8.56
C LEU A 273 11.11 5.93 -9.78
N TRP A 274 12.00 6.93 -9.71
CA TRP A 274 12.91 7.31 -10.79
C TRP A 274 13.74 6.15 -11.34
N ASN A 275 14.12 5.21 -10.48
CA ASN A 275 14.86 4.01 -10.89
C ASN A 275 14.04 3.05 -11.76
N ALA A 276 12.71 3.10 -11.68
CA ALA A 276 11.81 2.28 -12.48
C ALA A 276 11.76 2.76 -13.93
N LEU A 277 12.03 4.04 -14.19
CA LEU A 277 11.84 4.68 -15.48
C LEU A 277 12.93 4.28 -16.47
N ALA A 278 12.53 3.98 -17.70
CA ALA A 278 13.45 3.77 -18.81
C ALA A 278 14.09 5.10 -19.24
N THR A 279 15.33 5.03 -19.73
CA THR A 279 15.94 6.19 -20.38
C THR A 279 15.25 6.45 -21.71
N GLY A 280 15.17 7.73 -22.09
CA GLY A 280 14.52 8.15 -23.31
C GLY A 280 15.22 9.32 -23.95
N PRO A 281 14.73 9.80 -25.11
CA PRO A 281 15.33 10.92 -25.83
C PRO A 281 15.46 12.19 -24.98
N TYR A 282 14.54 12.38 -24.04
CA TYR A 282 14.45 13.56 -23.18
C TYR A 282 14.94 13.32 -21.75
N HIS A 283 15.27 12.07 -21.38
CA HIS A 283 15.66 11.71 -20.01
C HIS A 283 16.86 10.78 -20.03
N SER A 284 18.04 11.34 -19.74
CA SER A 284 19.26 10.57 -19.54
C SER A 284 19.23 9.87 -18.17
N GLU A 285 20.05 8.83 -18.02
CA GLU A 285 20.21 8.16 -16.72
C GLU A 285 20.70 9.13 -15.63
N LEU A 286 21.62 10.04 -16.00
CA LEU A 286 22.12 11.07 -15.09
C LEU A 286 20.99 11.98 -14.61
N TYR A 287 20.11 12.43 -15.51
CA TYR A 287 18.96 13.26 -15.15
C TYR A 287 18.04 12.54 -14.16
N LEU A 288 17.72 11.26 -14.40
CA LEU A 288 16.86 10.47 -13.51
C LEU A 288 17.51 10.27 -12.13
N LEU A 289 18.84 10.11 -12.08
CA LEU A 289 19.58 10.01 -10.82
C LEU A 289 19.59 11.35 -10.06
N GLU A 290 19.82 12.47 -10.75
CA GLU A 290 19.77 13.81 -10.15
C GLU A 290 18.38 14.13 -9.58
N ALA A 291 17.32 13.84 -10.34
CA ALA A 291 15.93 13.99 -9.89
C ALA A 291 15.66 13.15 -8.63
N ARG A 292 16.14 11.90 -8.62
CA ARG A 292 16.03 11.04 -7.44
C ARG A 292 16.78 11.57 -6.22
N VAL A 293 18.01 12.04 -6.40
CA VAL A 293 18.81 12.59 -5.31
C VAL A 293 18.13 13.83 -4.72
N LYS A 294 17.55 14.68 -5.58
CA LYS A 294 16.78 15.83 -5.14
C LYS A 294 15.56 15.41 -4.30
N ASP A 295 14.69 14.55 -4.84
CA ASP A 295 13.49 14.07 -4.16
C ASP A 295 13.82 13.39 -2.82
N LEU A 296 14.86 12.55 -2.79
CA LEU A 296 15.32 11.89 -1.56
C LEU A 296 15.87 12.89 -0.54
N SER A 297 16.56 13.94 -0.98
CA SER A 297 17.11 14.95 -0.08
C SER A 297 16.01 15.78 0.57
N GLU A 298 14.97 16.13 -0.20
CA GLU A 298 13.79 16.85 0.29
C GLU A 298 13.01 15.98 1.30
N ALA A 299 12.67 14.74 0.95
CA ALA A 299 11.99 13.81 1.85
C ALA A 299 12.80 13.48 3.11
N TYR A 300 14.12 13.34 2.98
CA TYR A 300 14.99 13.11 4.14
C TYR A 300 14.98 14.30 5.11
N LEU A 301 14.96 15.53 4.59
CA LEU A 301 14.86 16.73 5.42
C LEU A 301 13.52 16.78 6.16
N GLU A 302 12.41 16.53 5.47
CA GLU A 302 11.07 16.49 6.07
C GLU A 302 10.97 15.43 7.16
N ALA A 303 11.40 14.20 6.88
CA ALA A 303 11.42 13.11 7.86
C ALA A 303 12.26 13.47 9.09
N LYS A 304 13.42 14.13 8.90
CA LYS A 304 14.27 14.58 10.00
C LYS A 304 13.59 15.64 10.88
N GLN A 305 12.84 16.57 10.26
CA GLN A 305 12.07 17.58 10.98
C GLN A 305 10.92 16.94 11.78
N GLU A 306 10.19 16.00 11.18
CA GLU A 306 9.10 15.29 11.86
C GLU A 306 9.60 14.45 13.03
N ILE A 307 10.69 13.70 12.84
CA ILE A 307 11.34 12.94 13.93
C ILE A 307 11.79 13.88 15.06
N GLY A 308 12.30 15.07 14.72
CA GLY A 308 12.65 16.10 15.70
C GLY A 308 11.45 16.56 16.52
N ALA A 309 10.34 16.91 15.84
CA ALA A 309 9.10 17.34 16.49
C ALA A 309 8.52 16.26 17.40
N LEU A 310 8.46 15.00 16.94
CA LEU A 310 7.97 13.87 17.74
C LEU A 310 8.83 13.58 18.97
N ARG A 311 10.15 13.80 18.88
CA ARG A 311 11.05 13.65 20.05
C ARG A 311 10.79 14.70 21.11
N GLU A 312 10.55 15.95 20.71
CA GLU A 312 10.19 17.01 21.66
C GLU A 312 8.83 16.78 22.29
N GLU A 313 7.81 16.40 21.49
CA GLU A 313 6.50 16.06 22.03
C GLU A 313 6.59 14.90 23.03
N ARG A 314 7.35 13.85 22.70
CA ARG A 314 7.57 12.72 23.60
C ARG A 314 8.24 13.16 24.91
N ARG A 315 9.24 14.05 24.84
CA ARG A 315 9.91 14.60 26.03
C ARG A 315 8.92 15.34 26.92
N LEU A 316 8.10 16.21 26.35
CA LEU A 316 7.08 16.97 27.10
C LEU A 316 6.05 16.03 27.76
N VAL A 317 5.61 14.99 27.05
CA VAL A 317 4.68 13.99 27.60
C VAL A 317 5.33 13.20 28.74
N GLU A 318 6.61 12.87 28.66
CA GLU A 318 7.34 12.18 29.73
C GLU A 318 7.49 13.09 30.97
N GLU A 319 7.77 14.38 30.79
CA GLU A 319 7.81 15.38 31.87
C GLU A 319 6.45 15.55 32.55
N GLU A 320 5.37 15.63 31.78
CA GLU A 320 4.01 15.71 32.30
C GLU A 320 3.62 14.43 33.07
N LYS A 321 3.97 13.26 32.54
CA LYS A 321 3.75 11.98 33.26
C LYS A 321 4.50 11.96 34.59
N ALA A 322 5.74 12.45 34.63
CA ALA A 322 6.51 12.55 35.87
C ALA A 322 5.86 13.52 36.87
N ARG A 323 5.38 14.68 36.41
CA ARG A 323 4.65 15.65 37.25
C ARG A 323 3.39 15.02 37.84
N VAL A 324 2.56 14.37 37.01
CA VAL A 324 1.32 13.72 37.46
C VAL A 324 1.61 12.56 38.41
N ALA A 325 2.69 11.80 38.19
CA ALA A 325 3.11 10.74 39.11
C ALA A 325 3.47 11.31 40.49
N ASN A 326 4.25 12.41 40.53
CA ASN A 326 4.62 13.08 41.77
C ASN A 326 3.40 13.66 42.51
N GLU A 327 2.48 14.30 41.79
CA GLU A 327 1.22 14.81 42.37
C GLU A 327 0.35 13.68 42.93
N LYS A 328 0.29 12.53 42.24
CA LYS A 328 -0.44 11.34 42.70
C LYS A 328 0.20 10.75 43.95
N GLU A 329 1.53 10.70 44.04
CA GLU A 329 2.22 10.28 45.24
C GLU A 329 1.99 11.24 46.41
N ALA A 330 2.08 12.55 46.18
CA ALA A 330 1.79 13.56 47.20
C ALA A 330 0.35 13.43 47.71
N SER A 331 -0.62 13.28 46.81
CA SER A 331 -2.03 13.08 47.15
C SER A 331 -2.24 11.79 47.96
N ARG A 332 -1.58 10.69 47.59
CA ARG A 332 -1.61 9.43 48.34
C ARG A 332 -1.05 9.57 49.75
N ARG A 333 0.03 10.33 49.94
CA ARG A 333 0.58 10.62 51.28
C ARG A 333 -0.42 11.39 52.14
N VAL A 334 -1.04 12.43 51.58
CA VAL A 334 -2.07 13.21 52.30
C VAL A 334 -3.28 12.36 52.67
N VAL A 335 -3.75 11.47 51.78
CA VAL A 335 -4.84 10.54 52.07
C VAL A 335 -4.42 9.55 53.17
N ALA A 336 -3.23 8.97 53.09
CA ALA A 336 -2.73 8.03 54.09
C ALA A 336 -2.61 8.66 55.50
N GLU A 337 -2.17 9.92 55.58
CA GLU A 337 -2.14 10.69 56.83
C GLU A 337 -3.55 10.93 57.39
N ARG A 338 -4.51 11.28 56.54
CA ARG A 338 -5.92 11.44 56.95
C ARG A 338 -6.50 10.13 57.46
N ASP A 339 -6.25 9.01 56.77
CA ASP A 339 -6.72 7.69 57.19
C ASP A 339 -6.09 7.23 58.51
N ALA A 340 -4.81 7.57 58.74
CA ALA A 340 -4.17 7.34 60.04
C ALA A 340 -4.85 8.15 61.15
N ARG A 341 -5.14 9.44 60.92
CA ARG A 341 -5.86 10.27 61.89
C ARG A 341 -7.27 9.73 62.16
N ILE A 342 -8.02 9.37 61.13
CA ILE A 342 -9.36 8.78 61.27
C ILE A 342 -9.29 7.51 62.13
N ARG A 343 -8.32 6.63 61.89
CA ARG A 343 -8.12 5.41 62.72
C ARG A 343 -7.82 5.74 64.18
N THR A 344 -6.97 6.72 64.46
CA THR A 344 -6.69 7.13 65.85
C THR A 344 -7.92 7.71 66.54
N LEU A 345 -8.74 8.50 65.83
CA LEU A 345 -9.99 9.03 66.34
C LEU A 345 -11.01 7.92 66.61
N LEU A 346 -11.19 6.98 65.67
CA LEU A 346 -12.06 5.81 65.85
C LEU A 346 -11.63 4.95 67.04
N TRP A 347 -10.33 4.75 67.23
CA TRP A 347 -9.81 4.02 68.39
C TRP A 347 -10.13 4.73 69.71
N ARG A 348 -9.96 6.07 69.77
CA ARG A 348 -10.36 6.86 70.94
C ARG A 348 -11.86 6.78 71.22
N ILE A 349 -12.69 6.89 70.18
CA ILE A 349 -14.14 6.76 70.31
C ILE A 349 -14.50 5.38 70.88
N ARG A 350 -13.96 4.29 70.32
CA ARG A 350 -14.18 2.94 70.83
C ARG A 350 -13.67 2.75 72.27
N ALA A 351 -12.53 3.35 72.62
CA ALA A 351 -12.01 3.30 73.97
C ALA A 351 -12.92 4.03 74.97
N LEU A 352 -13.49 5.17 74.56
CA LEU A 352 -14.48 5.91 75.35
C LEU A 352 -15.79 5.11 75.49
N GLU A 353 -16.30 4.51 74.40
CA GLU A 353 -17.48 3.63 74.45
C GLU A 353 -17.26 2.43 75.38
N ALA A 354 -16.11 1.76 75.28
CA ALA A 354 -15.75 0.65 76.15
C ALA A 354 -15.60 1.10 77.62
N GLY A 355 -15.01 2.28 77.86
CA GLY A 355 -14.91 2.88 79.19
C GLY A 355 -16.29 3.20 79.78
N LEU A 356 -17.23 3.68 78.96
CA LEU A 356 -18.60 3.96 79.38
C LEU A 356 -19.35 2.67 79.73
N VAL A 357 -19.22 1.63 78.91
CA VAL A 357 -19.79 0.29 79.20
C VAL A 357 -19.21 -0.27 80.51
N LEU A 358 -17.89 -0.15 80.71
CA LEU A 358 -17.23 -0.58 81.96
C LEU A 358 -17.72 0.21 83.17
N ALA A 359 -17.89 1.53 83.04
CA ALA A 359 -18.43 2.37 84.10
C ALA A 359 -19.85 1.96 84.47
N VAL A 360 -20.74 1.75 83.49
CA VAL A 360 -22.11 1.25 83.72
C VAL A 360 -22.08 -0.10 84.42
N PHE A 361 -21.19 -1.01 84.02
CA PHE A 361 -21.02 -2.31 84.66
C PHE A 361 -20.55 -2.19 86.11
N LEU A 362 -19.57 -1.32 86.39
CA LEU A 362 -19.08 -1.03 87.74
C LEU A 362 -20.17 -0.41 88.63
N PHE A 363 -20.94 0.55 88.12
CA PHE A 363 -22.08 1.12 88.83
C PHE A 363 -23.14 0.06 89.13
N GLY A 364 -23.46 -0.82 88.17
CA GLY A 364 -24.37 -1.95 88.39
C GLY A 364 -23.86 -2.93 89.46
N LEU A 365 -22.58 -3.26 89.45
CA LEU A 365 -21.93 -4.11 90.47
C LEU A 365 -21.94 -3.44 91.85
N GLY A 366 -21.63 -2.14 91.91
CA GLY A 366 -21.74 -1.33 93.12
C GLY A 366 -23.15 -1.39 93.70
N TYR A 367 -24.17 -1.21 92.85
CA TYR A 367 -25.57 -1.30 93.24
C TYR A 367 -25.95 -2.70 93.76
N ILE A 368 -25.43 -3.77 93.16
CA ILE A 368 -25.65 -5.15 93.64
C ILE A 368 -24.99 -5.38 95.00
N VAL A 369 -23.77 -4.89 95.20
CA VAL A 369 -23.04 -5.01 96.47
C VAL A 369 -23.79 -4.23 97.56
N GLU A 370 -24.19 -2.99 97.26
CA GLU A 370 -24.95 -2.14 98.16
C GLU A 370 -26.32 -2.75 98.49
N TYR A 371 -27.02 -3.31 97.50
CA TYR A 371 -28.25 -4.08 97.71
C TYR A 371 -28.04 -5.30 98.61
N ARG A 372 -26.93 -6.04 98.45
CA ARG A 372 -26.59 -7.18 99.33
C ARG A 372 -26.28 -6.74 100.76
N LEU A 373 -25.62 -5.60 100.92
CA LEU A 373 -25.25 -5.02 102.21
C LEU A 373 -26.48 -4.48 102.94
N LEU A 374 -27.36 -3.76 102.23
CA LEU A 374 -28.66 -3.30 102.73
C LEU A 374 -29.56 -4.48 103.07
N LYS A 375 -29.61 -5.53 102.22
CA LYS A 375 -30.36 -6.76 102.51
C LYS A 375 -29.88 -7.46 103.78
N LYS A 376 -28.57 -7.50 104.04
CA LYS A 376 -28.02 -8.05 105.31
C LYS A 376 -28.34 -7.19 106.52
N ARG A 377 -28.52 -5.88 106.36
CA ARG A 377 -28.69 -4.93 107.46
C ARG A 377 -30.16 -4.65 107.80
N PHE A 378 -31.09 -4.84 106.86
CA PHE A 378 -32.52 -4.55 107.03
C PHE A 378 -33.44 -5.80 107.06
N LEU A 379 -32.92 -7.02 106.97
CA LEU A 379 -33.65 -8.27 107.31
C LEU A 379 -33.46 -8.66 108.79
N LEU A 380 -33.56 -7.66 109.66
CA LEU A 380 -33.75 -7.81 111.10
C LEU A 380 -35.04 -7.09 111.49
N PHE A 381 -36.12 -7.41 110.80
CA PHE A 381 -37.49 -7.31 111.28
C PHE A 381 -38.33 -8.40 110.59
#